data_AF-A0A9X1NK83-F1
#
_entry.id   AF-A0A9X1NK83-F1
#
_cell.length_a   1.000
_cell.length_b   1.000
_cell.length_c   1.000
_cell.angle_alpha   90.00
_cell.angle_beta   90.00
_cell.angle_gamma   90.00
#
_symmetry.space_group_name_H-M   'P 1'
#
loop_
_entity.id
_entity.type
_entity.pdbx_description
1 polymer ?
#
loop_
_entity_poly.entity_id
_entity_poly.type
_entity_poly.pdbx_seq_one_letter_code
_entity_poly.pdbx_strand_id
1 'polypeptide(L)'
;MSRRKPREGGQGPRPRRSFTPAQKLELLAGYEQAAALGEGGAFLRREGLYSSLITEWRKARDGGLLQGKDAGESVGRPTPEQAEIARLKRELAVKDRKLATTEAALEIMGKAHKLLEAISESEAEQQQIPDAFRRPNRRGGS
;
A
#
# COMPACT_ATOMS: atom_id res chain seq x y z
N MET A 1 -23.16 -53.46 -44.21
CA MET A 1 -22.11 -52.64 -43.56
C MET A 1 -22.63 -51.21 -43.41
N SER A 2 -23.24 -50.88 -42.26
CA SER A 2 -23.77 -49.53 -42.00
C SER A 2 -22.65 -48.54 -41.71
N ARG A 3 -22.41 -47.61 -42.63
CA ARG A 3 -21.54 -46.45 -42.38
C ARG A 3 -22.27 -45.51 -41.42
N ARG A 4 -21.81 -45.42 -40.17
CA ARG A 4 -22.21 -44.34 -39.26
C ARG A 4 -21.67 -43.03 -39.82
N LYS A 5 -22.59 -42.08 -40.04
CA LYS A 5 -22.31 -40.68 -40.36
C LYS A 5 -21.59 -40.01 -39.16
N PRO A 6 -20.59 -39.13 -39.34
CA PRO A 6 -20.00 -38.40 -38.22
C PRO A 6 -21.03 -37.43 -37.64
N ARG A 7 -21.11 -37.35 -36.31
CA ARG A 7 -21.86 -36.29 -35.62
C ARG A 7 -21.10 -34.98 -35.80
N GLU A 8 -21.56 -34.14 -36.73
CA GLU A 8 -21.26 -32.70 -36.71
C GLU A 8 -21.99 -32.08 -35.51
N GLY A 9 -21.24 -31.54 -34.56
CA GLY A 9 -21.83 -30.90 -33.38
C GLY A 9 -20.88 -30.80 -32.19
N GLY A 10 -19.74 -30.14 -32.37
CA GLY A 10 -18.86 -29.78 -31.28
C GLY A 10 -18.17 -28.46 -31.59
N GLN A 11 -18.75 -27.35 -31.12
CA GLN A 11 -17.99 -26.10 -31.02
C GLN A 11 -16.75 -26.42 -30.18
N GLY A 12 -15.56 -26.23 -30.77
CA GLY A 12 -14.29 -26.43 -30.09
C GLY A 12 -14.18 -25.57 -28.82
N PRO A 13 -13.13 -25.80 -28.00
CA PRO A 13 -12.92 -25.04 -26.77
C PRO A 13 -13.04 -23.54 -27.03
N ARG A 14 -13.91 -22.85 -26.27
CA ARG A 14 -14.07 -21.40 -26.40
C ARG A 14 -12.70 -20.73 -26.18
N PRO A 15 -12.27 -19.82 -27.07
CA PRO A 15 -10.99 -19.16 -26.92
C PRO A 15 -10.95 -18.41 -25.58
N ARG A 16 -9.85 -18.57 -24.84
CA ARG A 16 -9.63 -17.85 -23.58
C ARG A 16 -9.61 -16.35 -23.86
N ARG A 17 -10.32 -15.56 -23.04
CA ARG A 17 -10.32 -14.09 -23.12
C ARG A 17 -8.88 -13.58 -23.05
N SER A 18 -8.42 -12.90 -24.10
CA SER A 18 -7.14 -12.21 -24.14
C SER A 18 -7.34 -10.73 -23.83
N PHE A 19 -6.34 -10.11 -23.20
CA PHE A 19 -6.35 -8.68 -22.88
C PHE A 19 -5.16 -8.02 -23.55
N THR A 20 -5.41 -6.90 -24.23
CA THR A 20 -4.35 -6.04 -24.74
C THR A 20 -3.60 -5.37 -23.59
N PRO A 21 -2.34 -4.93 -23.78
CA PRO A 21 -1.60 -4.17 -22.77
C PRO A 21 -2.39 -2.96 -22.25
N ALA A 22 -3.04 -2.21 -23.13
CA ALA A 22 -3.91 -1.08 -22.77
C ALA A 22 -5.09 -1.50 -21.89
N GLN A 23 -5.81 -2.57 -22.26
CA GLN A 23 -6.93 -3.09 -21.46
C GLN A 23 -6.48 -3.54 -20.07
N LYS A 24 -5.29 -4.15 -19.96
CA LYS A 24 -4.74 -4.54 -18.65
C LYS A 24 -4.48 -3.31 -17.78
N LEU A 25 -3.94 -2.23 -18.34
CA LEU A 25 -3.69 -1.00 -17.61
C LEU A 25 -4.99 -0.32 -17.16
N GLU A 26 -6.00 -0.28 -18.02
CA GLU A 26 -7.32 0.28 -17.70
C GLU A 26 -8.00 -0.51 -16.57
N LEU A 27 -8.02 -1.84 -16.67
CA LEU A 27 -8.59 -2.71 -15.63
C LEU A 27 -7.80 -2.62 -14.32
N LEU A 28 -6.48 -2.47 -14.38
CA LEU A 28 -5.64 -2.26 -13.21
C LEU A 28 -5.96 -0.93 -12.52
N ALA A 29 -6.11 0.15 -13.30
CA ALA A 29 -6.48 1.47 -12.78
C ALA A 29 -7.89 1.46 -12.18
N GLY A 30 -8.85 0.80 -12.82
CA GLY A 30 -10.20 0.61 -12.28
C GLY A 30 -10.20 -0.20 -10.97
N TYR A 31 -9.39 -1.26 -10.91
CA TYR A 31 -9.21 -2.04 -9.69
C TYR A 31 -8.58 -1.22 -8.56
N GLU A 32 -7.54 -0.43 -8.84
CA GLU A 32 -6.85 0.38 -7.82
C GLU A 32 -7.77 1.46 -7.23
N GLN A 33 -8.60 2.10 -8.06
CA GLN A 33 -9.64 3.02 -7.60
C GLN A 33 -10.69 2.31 -6.73
N ALA A 34 -11.22 1.18 -7.20
CA ALA A 34 -12.18 0.40 -6.42
C ALA A 34 -11.59 -0.12 -5.10
N ALA A 35 -10.31 -0.52 -5.10
CA ALA A 35 -9.62 -0.99 -3.91
C ALA A 35 -9.42 0.12 -2.87
N ALA A 36 -9.18 1.36 -3.30
CA ALA A 36 -9.11 2.52 -2.40
C ALA A 36 -10.44 2.77 -1.65
N LEU A 37 -11.57 2.39 -2.26
CA LEU A 37 -12.91 2.47 -1.67
C LEU A 37 -13.32 1.19 -0.92
N GLY A 38 -12.45 0.17 -0.83
CA GLY A 38 -12.79 -1.13 -0.25
C GLY A 38 -13.62 -2.05 -1.15
N GLU A 39 -13.89 -1.64 -2.40
CA GLU A 39 -14.73 -2.36 -3.37
C GLU A 39 -13.95 -3.24 -4.36
N GLY A 40 -12.63 -3.39 -4.18
CA GLY A 40 -11.78 -4.13 -5.12
C GLY A 40 -12.28 -5.57 -5.39
N GLY A 41 -12.79 -6.26 -4.36
CA GLY A 41 -13.38 -7.59 -4.52
C GLY A 41 -14.66 -7.61 -5.35
N ALA A 42 -15.47 -6.56 -5.27
CA ALA A 42 -16.67 -6.42 -6.11
C ALA A 42 -16.28 -6.11 -7.56
N PHE A 43 -15.29 -5.24 -7.78
CA PHE A 43 -14.73 -4.97 -9.10
C PHE A 43 -14.25 -6.24 -9.80
N LEU A 44 -13.46 -7.07 -9.11
CA LEU A 44 -12.98 -8.35 -9.65
C LEU A 44 -14.10 -9.27 -10.11
N ARG A 45 -15.18 -9.38 -9.33
CA ARG A 45 -16.33 -10.22 -9.69
C ARG A 45 -17.09 -9.68 -10.91
N ARG A 46 -17.26 -8.35 -11.00
CA ARG A 46 -17.93 -7.71 -12.16
C ARG A 46 -17.16 -7.92 -13.46
N GLU A 47 -15.84 -7.77 -13.39
CA GLU A 47 -14.97 -7.90 -14.56
C GLU A 47 -14.60 -9.35 -14.90
N GLY A 48 -14.96 -10.32 -14.03
CA GLY A 48 -14.60 -11.72 -14.16
C GLY A 48 -13.09 -11.96 -14.01
N LEU A 49 -12.43 -11.18 -13.16
CA LEU A 49 -10.99 -11.19 -12.95
C LEU A 49 -10.62 -11.89 -11.64
N TYR A 50 -9.46 -12.57 -11.66
CA TYR A 50 -8.86 -13.15 -10.47
C TYR A 50 -7.82 -12.19 -9.88
N SER A 51 -7.69 -12.18 -8.56
CA SER A 51 -6.68 -11.37 -7.84
C SER A 51 -5.24 -11.70 -8.24
N SER A 52 -4.97 -12.95 -8.64
CA SER A 52 -3.70 -13.38 -9.21
C SER A 52 -3.38 -12.62 -10.51
N LEU A 53 -4.37 -12.41 -11.37
CA LEU A 53 -4.21 -11.70 -12.63
C LEU A 53 -3.84 -10.23 -12.41
N ILE A 54 -4.50 -9.56 -11.46
CA ILE A 54 -4.18 -8.19 -11.06
C ILE A 54 -2.76 -8.10 -10.49
N THR A 55 -2.37 -9.06 -9.65
CA THR A 55 -1.01 -9.11 -9.09
C THR A 55 0.04 -9.23 -10.20
N GLU A 56 -0.19 -10.10 -11.18
CA GLU A 56 0.71 -10.29 -12.31
C GLU A 56 0.77 -9.05 -13.21
N TRP A 57 -0.37 -8.40 -13.49
CA TRP A 57 -0.40 -7.17 -14.28
C TRP A 57 0.25 -5.99 -13.57
N ARG A 58 0.15 -5.91 -12.24
CA ARG A 58 0.88 -4.91 -11.44
C ARG A 58 2.39 -5.09 -11.59
N LYS A 59 2.89 -6.33 -11.45
CA LYS A 59 4.32 -6.63 -11.68
C LYS A 59 4.74 -6.29 -13.11
N ALA A 60 3.90 -6.60 -14.10
CA ALA A 60 4.17 -6.27 -15.50
C ALA A 60 4.22 -4.75 -15.73
N ARG A 61 3.29 -3.97 -15.15
CA ARG A 61 3.33 -2.50 -15.19
C ARG A 61 4.61 -1.98 -14.54
N ASP A 62 4.93 -2.47 -13.35
CA ASP A 62 6.04 -1.95 -12.56
C ASP A 62 7.39 -2.23 -13.23
N GLY A 63 7.50 -3.37 -13.92
CA GLY A 63 8.61 -3.72 -14.79
C GLY A 63 8.51 -3.17 -16.21
N GLY A 64 7.62 -2.22 -16.52
CA GLY A 64 7.54 -1.59 -17.85
C GLY A 64 7.10 -2.50 -19.00
N LEU A 65 6.64 -3.72 -18.71
CA LEU A 65 6.25 -4.73 -19.69
C LEU A 65 4.93 -4.40 -20.42
N LEU A 66 4.14 -3.48 -19.86
CA LEU A 66 2.85 -3.05 -20.42
C LEU A 66 2.93 -1.68 -21.13
N GLN A 67 4.08 -1.00 -21.09
CA GLN A 67 4.27 0.31 -21.74
C GLN A 67 4.77 0.14 -23.18
N GLY A 68 4.21 0.91 -24.12
CA GLY A 68 4.68 0.97 -25.51
C GLY A 68 4.40 -0.27 -26.37
N LYS A 69 3.53 -1.18 -25.93
CA LYS A 69 3.17 -2.41 -26.67
C LYS A 69 1.85 -2.28 -27.41
N ASP A 70 1.87 -2.64 -28.69
CA ASP A 70 0.69 -2.63 -29.55
C ASP A 70 -0.32 -3.73 -29.20
N ALA A 71 -1.56 -3.54 -29.64
CA ALA A 71 -2.62 -4.52 -29.47
C ALA A 71 -2.29 -5.83 -30.21
N GLY A 72 -2.01 -6.90 -29.46
CA GLY A 72 -1.71 -8.24 -30.00
C GLY A 72 -0.31 -8.74 -29.65
N GLU A 73 0.56 -7.90 -29.10
CA GLU A 73 1.92 -8.32 -28.74
C GLU A 73 1.92 -9.10 -27.42
N SER A 74 2.48 -10.32 -27.43
CA SER A 74 2.59 -11.13 -26.22
C SER A 74 3.52 -10.44 -25.21
N VAL A 75 3.11 -10.41 -23.93
CA VAL A 75 3.98 -9.94 -22.86
C VAL A 75 5.03 -11.02 -22.62
N GLY A 76 6.15 -10.93 -23.34
CA GLY A 76 7.30 -11.83 -23.20
C GLY A 76 8.06 -11.62 -21.89
N ARG A 77 9.21 -12.29 -21.76
CA ARG A 77 10.11 -12.19 -20.60
C ARG A 77 10.59 -10.74 -20.43
N PRO A 78 10.66 -10.20 -19.20
CA PRO A 78 11.23 -8.88 -18.95
C PRO A 78 12.66 -8.78 -19.48
N THR A 79 12.97 -7.63 -20.09
CA THR A 79 14.35 -7.29 -20.45
C THR A 79 15.19 -7.09 -19.18
N PRO A 80 16.53 -7.16 -19.26
CA PRO A 80 17.40 -6.89 -18.11
C PRO A 80 17.15 -5.51 -17.48
N GLU A 81 16.92 -4.49 -18.30
CA GLU A 81 16.59 -3.14 -17.86
C GLU A 81 15.26 -3.10 -17.09
N GLN A 82 14.24 -3.78 -17.60
CA GLN A 82 12.94 -3.91 -16.94
C GLN A 82 13.03 -4.63 -15.59
N ALA A 83 13.89 -5.66 -15.51
CA ALA A 83 14.15 -6.36 -14.27
C ALA A 83 14.87 -5.46 -13.25
N GLU A 84 15.83 -4.64 -13.70
CA GLU A 84 16.53 -3.70 -12.82
C GLU A 84 15.61 -2.57 -12.35
N ILE A 85 14.76 -2.02 -13.23
CA ILE A 85 13.73 -1.04 -12.83
C ILE A 85 12.81 -1.63 -11.75
N ALA A 86 12.37 -2.87 -11.93
CA ALA A 86 11.51 -3.54 -10.93
C ALA A 86 12.26 -3.76 -9.61
N ARG A 87 13.55 -4.09 -9.64
CA ARG A 87 14.40 -4.22 -8.45
C ARG A 87 14.54 -2.88 -7.73
N LEU A 88 14.93 -1.83 -8.46
CA LEU A 88 15.14 -0.50 -7.90
C LEU A 88 13.86 0.06 -7.27
N LYS A 89 12.69 -0.14 -7.91
CA LYS A 89 11.40 0.26 -7.34
C LYS A 89 11.09 -0.45 -6.02
N ARG A 90 11.42 -1.74 -5.89
CA ARG A 90 11.24 -2.47 -4.63
C ARG A 90 12.16 -1.94 -3.54
N GLU A 91 13.42 -1.67 -3.88
CA GLU A 91 14.38 -1.13 -2.94
C GLU A 91 13.96 0.26 -2.45
N LEU A 92 13.47 1.11 -3.36
CA LEU A 92 12.92 2.42 -3.04
C LEU A 92 11.73 2.29 -2.07
N ALA A 93 10.76 1.42 -2.36
CA ALA A 93 9.61 1.21 -1.48
C ALA A 93 9.99 0.71 -0.07
N VAL A 94 11.04 -0.09 0.06
CA VAL A 94 11.56 -0.53 1.37
C VAL A 94 12.22 0.65 2.11
N LYS A 95 13.00 1.47 1.40
CA LYS A 95 13.63 2.67 1.98
C LYS A 95 12.58 3.67 2.45
N ASP A 96 11.55 3.92 1.65
CA ASP A 96 10.47 4.86 2.01
C ASP A 96 9.71 4.39 3.26
N ARG A 97 9.42 3.09 3.39
CA ARG A 97 8.80 2.55 4.62
C ARG A 97 9.67 2.76 5.85
N LYS A 98 10.98 2.60 5.70
CA LYS A 98 11.93 2.83 6.79
C LYS A 98 11.97 4.31 7.17
N LEU A 99 11.99 5.20 6.18
CA LEU A 99 11.92 6.65 6.38
C LEU A 99 10.65 7.05 7.11
N ALA A 100 9.48 6.60 6.64
CA ALA A 100 8.20 6.88 7.29
C ALA A 100 8.17 6.39 8.75
N THR A 101 8.75 5.22 9.02
CA THR A 101 8.85 4.68 10.38
C THR A 101 9.74 5.58 11.26
N THR A 102 10.89 6.02 10.75
CA THR A 102 11.79 6.91 11.49
C THR A 102 11.18 8.29 11.74
N GLU A 103 10.46 8.84 10.78
CA GLU A 103 9.76 10.12 10.91
C GLU A 103 8.65 10.04 11.97
N ALA A 104 7.86 8.97 11.98
CA ALA A 104 6.86 8.75 13.02
C ALA A 104 7.48 8.63 14.42
N ALA A 105 8.63 7.97 14.53
CA ALA A 105 9.35 7.87 15.81
C ALA A 105 9.83 9.25 16.29
N LEU A 106 10.38 10.07 15.39
CA LEU A 106 10.78 11.45 15.70
C LEU A 106 9.59 12.30 16.14
N GLU A 107 8.44 12.16 15.49
CA GLU A 107 7.22 12.86 15.87
C GLU A 107 6.75 12.49 17.29
N ILE A 108 6.77 11.20 17.62
CA ILE A 108 6.42 10.70 18.96
C ILE A 108 7.38 11.27 20.00
N MET A 109 8.70 11.21 19.74
CA MET A 109 9.70 11.77 20.64
C MET A 109 9.51 13.28 20.83
N GLY A 110 9.22 14.02 19.76
CA GLY A 110 8.91 15.45 19.84
C GLY A 110 7.67 15.75 20.69
N LYS A 111 6.60 14.95 20.57
CA LYS A 111 5.39 15.07 21.40
C LYS A 111 5.67 14.73 22.87
N ALA A 112 6.46 13.69 23.13
CA ALA A 112 6.84 13.29 24.48
C ALA A 112 7.68 14.38 25.16
N HIS A 113 8.65 14.97 24.46
CA HIS A 113 9.45 16.07 24.99
C HIS A 113 8.58 17.30 25.34
N LYS A 114 7.67 17.71 24.45
CA LYS A 114 6.71 18.80 24.73
C LYS A 114 5.85 18.53 25.96
N LEU A 115 5.41 17.28 26.16
CA LEU A 115 4.65 16.90 27.35
C LEU A 115 5.48 17.02 28.63
N LEU A 116 6.75 16.60 28.59
CA LEU A 116 7.66 16.72 29.73
C LEU A 116 7.94 18.18 30.10
N GLU A 117 8.13 19.05 29.11
CA GLU A 117 8.25 20.50 29.35
C GLU A 117 6.99 21.06 30.04
N ALA A 118 5.80 20.74 29.54
CA ALA A 118 4.55 21.21 30.14
C ALA A 118 4.34 20.74 31.59
N ILE A 119 4.73 19.49 31.91
CA ILE A 119 4.69 18.98 33.29
C ILE A 119 5.71 19.72 34.16
N SER A 120 6.92 19.96 33.65
CA SER A 120 7.99 20.63 34.40
C SER A 120 7.65 22.09 34.71
N GLU A 121 7.04 22.81 33.76
CA GLU A 121 6.51 24.16 33.96
C GLU A 121 5.36 24.18 34.99
N SER A 122 4.46 23.19 34.95
CA SER A 122 3.34 23.08 35.88
C SER A 122 3.79 22.79 37.33
N GLU A 123 4.86 22.02 37.51
CA GLU A 123 5.46 21.76 38.83
C GLU A 123 6.17 22.99 39.42
N ALA A 124 6.76 23.84 38.57
CA ALA A 124 7.39 25.08 39.01
C ALA A 124 6.37 26.10 39.56
N GLU A 125 5.15 26.14 39.02
CA GLU A 125 4.08 27.03 39.51
C GLU A 125 3.49 26.58 40.86
N GLN A 126 3.47 25.27 41.14
CA GLN A 126 2.91 24.73 42.40
C GLN A 126 3.83 24.93 43.62
N GLN A 127 5.14 25.13 43.40
CA GLN A 127 6.11 25.34 44.49
C GLN A 127 6.25 26.80 44.91
N GLN A 128 5.61 27.73 44.20
CA GLN A 128 5.61 29.15 44.55
C GLN A 128 4.47 29.49 45.53
N ILE A 129 4.35 28.73 46.63
CA ILE A 129 3.58 29.21 47.79
C ILE A 129 4.41 30.34 48.42
N PRO A 130 3.90 31.58 48.48
CA PRO A 130 4.64 32.69 49.09
C PRO A 130 4.98 32.37 50.55
N ASP A 131 6.20 32.68 50.97
CA ASP A 131 6.73 32.46 52.34
C ASP A 131 5.84 33.10 53.44
N ALA A 132 4.93 34.00 53.04
CA ALA A 132 3.87 34.58 53.86
C ALA A 132 2.85 33.56 54.42
N PHE A 133 2.75 32.35 53.86
CA PHE A 133 1.86 31.28 54.37
C PHE A 133 2.59 30.22 55.22
N ARG A 134 3.91 30.34 55.41
CA ARG A 134 4.67 29.43 56.26
C ARG A 134 4.38 29.73 57.73
N ARG A 135 3.51 28.94 58.35
CA ARG A 135 3.19 29.08 59.78
C ARG A 135 4.47 29.08 60.61
N PRO A 136 4.69 30.07 61.50
CA PRO A 136 5.85 30.04 62.38
C PRO A 136 5.71 28.85 63.33
N ASN A 137 6.71 27.97 63.30
CA ASN A 137 6.81 26.84 64.22
C ASN A 137 6.96 27.41 65.64
N ARG A 138 5.86 27.46 66.41
CA ARG A 138 5.91 27.81 67.83
C ARG A 138 6.68 26.73 68.58
N ARG A 139 8.00 26.91 68.70
CA ARG A 139 8.75 26.36 69.81
C ARG A 139 8.41 27.17 71.06
N GLY A 140 7.69 26.55 71.97
CA GLY A 140 7.60 26.92 73.38
C GLY A 140 7.22 25.64 74.12
N GLY A 141 7.83 25.25 75.22
CA GLY A 141 8.86 25.83 76.06
C GLY A 141 9.04 24.87 77.25
N SER A 142 10.20 24.97 77.91
CA SER A 142 10.61 24.43 79.22
C SER A 142 9.89 23.22 79.83
#